data_AF-A0A5C1ND48-F1
#
_entry.id   AF-A0A5C1ND48-F1
#
_cell.length_a   1.000
_cell.length_b   1.000
_cell.length_c   1.000
_cell.angle_alpha   90.00
_cell.angle_beta   90.00
_cell.angle_gamma   90.00
#
_symmetry.space_group_name_H-M   'P 1'
#
loop_
_entity.id
_entity.type
_entity.pdbx_description
1 polymer ?
#
loop_
_entity_poly.entity_id
_entity_poly.type
_entity_poly.pdbx_seq_one_letter_code
_entity_poly.pdbx_strand_id
1 'polypeptide(L)'
;MNLLICPDSYKDALSARDAARAIAEGARRVDPAIGIDECPLADGGEGSLDALLASTGAERRIATVQDALGRSCKAAWGWHPESRTAYVELAEASGLQALTREERTALHSTTHGLGELIREALDSGAQRLLVTLGGSATNDGGAGMLVALGARLLDAQGKPLPPGGAALQHLAHLDLSGLDPRLADIEVEAAVDVDNPLLGERGASAIFGPQKGASPADVAHLDAALCHFADHASQVLNEDHREQPGTGAAGGMGFAVATFLRGRLRPGIEMIMEQANMEQRLAKADLVITGEGQLDGQSLSGKTPIGVSRAASARHVPVIVLAGRMAPGWQAALQEGVSAAFALADGPMDLDEALSRCAELLSDRTENLVRAIYATQHL
;
A
#
# COMPACT_ATOMS: atom_id res chain seq x y z
N MET A 1 -15.59 21.59 19.40
CA MET A 1 -14.83 20.34 19.25
C MET A 1 -14.42 20.22 17.79
N ASN A 2 -13.13 20.00 17.53
CA ASN A 2 -12.57 19.69 16.22
C ASN A 2 -12.27 18.20 16.15
N LEU A 3 -12.89 17.52 15.19
CA LEU A 3 -12.78 16.10 14.96
C LEU A 3 -11.96 15.85 13.70
N LEU A 4 -10.84 15.13 13.85
CA LEU A 4 -10.07 14.61 12.74
C LEU A 4 -10.53 13.19 12.42
N ILE A 5 -10.92 12.95 11.16
CA ILE A 5 -11.47 11.69 10.68
C ILE A 5 -10.48 11.09 9.70
N CYS A 6 -9.78 10.03 10.11
CA CYS A 6 -8.73 9.42 9.30
C CYS A 6 -8.80 7.90 9.23
N PRO A 7 -9.89 7.34 8.66
CA PRO A 7 -10.05 5.90 8.49
C PRO A 7 -9.22 5.38 7.31
N ASP A 8 -9.00 4.07 7.34
CA ASP A 8 -8.67 3.25 6.17
C ASP A 8 -9.96 2.83 5.44
N SER A 9 -9.79 2.13 4.33
CA SER A 9 -10.83 1.37 3.66
C SER A 9 -11.43 0.27 4.54
N TYR A 10 -12.71 0.00 4.30
CA TYR A 10 -13.41 -1.17 4.82
C TYR A 10 -13.50 -2.13 3.66
N LYS A 11 -12.57 -3.10 3.62
CA LYS A 11 -12.43 -4.06 2.51
C LYS A 11 -13.78 -4.64 2.11
N ASP A 12 -14.02 -4.66 0.79
CA ASP A 12 -15.25 -5.12 0.15
C ASP A 12 -16.53 -4.31 0.48
N ALA A 13 -16.42 -3.19 1.21
CA ALA A 13 -17.55 -2.34 1.60
C ALA A 13 -17.40 -0.88 1.19
N LEU A 14 -16.36 -0.17 1.69
CA LEU A 14 -16.19 1.27 1.49
C LEU A 14 -14.74 1.64 1.23
N SER A 15 -14.55 2.62 0.34
CA SER A 15 -13.28 3.35 0.24
C SER A 15 -13.01 4.14 1.52
N ALA A 16 -11.74 4.45 1.81
CA ALA A 16 -11.37 5.30 2.95
C ALA A 16 -12.08 6.67 2.90
N ARG A 17 -12.26 7.23 1.70
CA ARG A 17 -13.00 8.48 1.50
C ARG A 17 -14.47 8.35 1.89
N ASP A 18 -15.14 7.30 1.46
CA ASP A 18 -16.57 7.12 1.75
C ASP A 18 -16.80 6.75 3.22
N ALA A 19 -15.86 6.02 3.83
CA ALA A 19 -15.85 5.81 5.28
C ALA A 19 -15.69 7.12 6.06
N ALA A 20 -14.75 7.99 5.65
CA ALA A 20 -14.55 9.30 6.29
C ALA A 20 -15.82 10.16 6.22
N ARG A 21 -16.49 10.16 5.06
CA ARG A 21 -17.76 10.87 4.86
C ARG A 21 -18.88 10.33 5.76
N ALA A 22 -19.02 9.01 5.86
CA ALA A 22 -20.01 8.39 6.75
C ALA A 22 -19.80 8.77 8.23
N ILE A 23 -18.54 8.73 8.69
CA ILE A 23 -18.20 9.16 10.06
C ILE A 23 -18.53 10.65 10.25
N ALA A 24 -18.17 11.49 9.27
CA ALA A 24 -18.46 12.93 9.31
C ALA A 24 -19.97 13.21 9.36
N GLU A 25 -20.77 12.48 8.58
CA GLU A 25 -22.23 12.56 8.60
C GLU A 25 -22.80 12.22 9.97
N GLY A 26 -22.34 11.12 10.58
CA GLY A 26 -22.73 10.74 11.94
C GLY A 26 -22.44 11.81 12.98
N ALA A 27 -21.26 12.43 12.93
CA ALA A 27 -20.90 13.53 13.84
C ALA A 27 -21.78 14.77 13.64
N ARG A 28 -22.05 15.15 12.38
CA ARG A 28 -22.87 16.33 12.03
C ARG A 28 -24.35 16.19 12.43
N ARG A 29 -24.87 14.96 12.52
CA ARG A 29 -26.23 14.69 13.05
C ARG A 29 -26.40 15.10 14.52
N VAL A 30 -25.30 15.13 15.29
CA VAL A 30 -25.32 15.54 16.69
C VAL A 30 -25.25 17.06 16.81
N ASP A 31 -24.23 17.66 16.20
CA ASP A 31 -24.04 19.11 16.19
C ASP A 31 -23.35 19.55 14.88
N PRO A 32 -24.05 20.31 14.01
CA PRO A 32 -23.48 20.85 12.78
C PRO A 32 -22.28 21.79 13.00
N ALA A 33 -22.07 22.31 14.21
CA ALA A 33 -20.96 23.20 14.55
C ALA A 33 -19.65 22.45 14.87
N ILE A 34 -19.65 21.11 14.93
CA ILE A 34 -18.42 20.32 15.08
C ILE A 34 -17.51 20.60 13.88
N GLY A 35 -16.29 21.06 14.15
CA GLY A 35 -15.28 21.22 13.12
C GLY A 35 -14.85 19.85 12.63
N ILE A 36 -15.06 19.56 11.35
CA ILE A 36 -14.72 18.26 10.75
C ILE A 36 -13.52 18.45 9.82
N ASP A 37 -12.47 17.65 10.05
CA ASP A 37 -11.37 17.48 9.11
C ASP A 37 -11.33 16.04 8.59
N GLU A 38 -11.68 15.84 7.32
CA GLU A 38 -11.67 14.53 6.66
C GLU A 38 -10.30 14.29 6.03
N CYS A 39 -9.63 13.24 6.47
CA CYS A 39 -8.27 12.88 6.06
C CYS A 39 -8.19 11.36 5.81
N PRO A 40 -8.81 10.83 4.74
CA PRO A 40 -8.76 9.40 4.43
C PRO A 40 -7.30 8.94 4.27
N LEU A 41 -6.97 7.80 4.86
CA LEU A 41 -5.63 7.21 4.85
C LEU A 41 -5.66 5.82 4.21
N ALA A 42 -4.47 5.25 4.08
CA ALA A 42 -4.24 3.85 3.77
C ALA A 42 -2.91 3.43 4.41
N ASP A 43 -2.61 2.13 4.39
CA ASP A 43 -1.40 1.56 4.95
C ASP A 43 -0.28 1.36 3.93
N GLY A 44 -0.50 1.59 2.63
CA GLY A 44 0.44 1.20 1.56
C GLY A 44 -0.07 0.02 0.72
N GLY A 45 -1.19 -0.56 1.16
CA GLY A 45 -2.01 -1.52 0.44
C GLY A 45 -2.73 -0.94 -0.78
N GLU A 46 -3.69 -1.73 -1.27
CA GLU A 46 -4.59 -1.33 -2.35
C GLU A 46 -5.47 -0.13 -1.96
N GLY A 47 -5.67 0.79 -2.90
CA GLY A 47 -6.46 2.01 -2.68
C GLY A 47 -5.65 3.13 -1.99
N SER A 48 -4.35 2.93 -1.80
CA SER A 48 -3.46 3.96 -1.25
C SER A 48 -3.33 5.17 -2.19
N LEU A 49 -3.39 4.97 -3.51
CA LEU A 49 -3.43 6.05 -4.48
C LEU A 49 -4.62 6.97 -4.23
N ASP A 50 -5.81 6.41 -4.01
CA ASP A 50 -7.02 7.20 -3.76
C ASP A 50 -6.89 8.05 -2.48
N ALA A 51 -6.32 7.47 -1.42
CA ALA A 51 -6.05 8.18 -0.17
C ALA A 51 -5.00 9.30 -0.35
N LEU A 52 -3.91 9.02 -1.07
CA LEU A 52 -2.87 10.01 -1.38
C LEU A 52 -3.43 11.17 -2.21
N LEU A 53 -4.19 10.88 -3.26
CA LEU A 53 -4.81 11.92 -4.10
C LEU A 53 -5.78 12.79 -3.30
N ALA A 54 -6.61 12.17 -2.46
CA ALA A 54 -7.58 12.89 -1.63
C ALA A 54 -6.92 13.77 -0.56
N SER A 55 -5.81 13.31 0.02
CA SER A 55 -5.13 14.02 1.12
C SER A 55 -4.14 15.09 0.65
N THR A 56 -3.56 14.93 -0.54
CA THR A 56 -2.53 15.84 -1.08
C THR A 56 -3.09 16.84 -2.10
N GLY A 57 -4.24 16.55 -2.71
CA GLY A 57 -4.76 17.34 -3.83
C GLY A 57 -4.04 17.09 -5.16
N ALA A 58 -3.23 16.04 -5.25
CA ALA A 58 -2.58 15.64 -6.48
C ALA A 58 -3.58 15.29 -7.59
N GLU A 59 -3.17 15.51 -8.83
CA GLU A 59 -3.95 15.23 -10.02
C GLU A 59 -3.99 13.72 -10.27
N ARG A 60 -5.19 13.16 -10.46
CA ARG A 60 -5.31 11.81 -11.03
C ARG A 60 -5.02 11.87 -12.52
N ARG A 61 -4.06 11.06 -12.97
CA ARG A 61 -3.73 10.83 -14.37
C ARG A 61 -3.94 9.36 -14.71
N ILE A 62 -4.14 9.07 -16.00
CA ILE A 62 -4.35 7.72 -16.51
C ILE A 62 -3.38 7.51 -17.66
N ALA A 63 -2.67 6.39 -17.64
CA ALA A 63 -1.80 5.95 -18.72
C ALA A 63 -2.30 4.61 -19.29
N THR A 64 -1.97 4.34 -20.55
CA THR A 64 -2.15 3.01 -21.15
C THR A 64 -0.84 2.24 -20.97
N VAL A 65 -0.90 1.16 -20.19
CA VAL A 65 0.25 0.34 -19.81
C VAL A 65 -0.06 -1.13 -20.01
N GLN A 66 0.90 -2.00 -19.72
CA GLN A 66 0.75 -3.44 -19.69
C GLN A 66 0.35 -3.93 -18.30
N ASP A 67 -0.66 -4.80 -18.26
CA ASP A 67 -1.05 -5.44 -17.02
C ASP A 67 -0.06 -6.55 -16.60
N ALA A 68 -0.34 -7.21 -15.48
CA ALA A 68 0.47 -8.32 -14.97
C ALA A 68 0.66 -9.47 -15.98
N LEU A 69 -0.18 -9.60 -17.02
CA LEU A 69 -0.11 -10.63 -18.06
C LEU A 69 0.37 -10.08 -19.41
N GLY A 70 0.82 -8.83 -19.47
CA GLY A 70 1.29 -8.17 -20.69
C GLY A 70 0.17 -7.65 -21.60
N ARG A 71 -1.08 -7.62 -21.13
CA ARG A 71 -2.22 -7.10 -21.89
C ARG A 71 -2.30 -5.59 -21.72
N SER A 72 -2.79 -4.86 -22.71
CA SER A 72 -2.99 -3.41 -22.56
C SER A 72 -4.12 -3.12 -21.57
N CYS A 73 -3.87 -2.26 -20.58
CA CYS A 73 -4.84 -1.78 -19.61
C CYS A 73 -4.71 -0.26 -19.41
N LYS A 74 -5.70 0.32 -18.72
CA LYS A 74 -5.63 1.71 -18.23
C LYS A 74 -5.27 1.67 -16.75
N ALA A 75 -4.18 2.32 -16.37
CA ALA A 75 -3.74 2.40 -14.98
C ALA A 75 -3.72 3.85 -14.52
N ALA A 76 -4.24 4.12 -13.33
CA ALA A 76 -4.18 5.44 -12.73
C ALA A 76 -2.85 5.67 -12.01
N TRP A 77 -2.47 6.95 -11.91
CA TRP A 77 -1.35 7.41 -11.09
C TRP A 77 -1.59 8.86 -10.65
N GLY A 78 -0.82 9.34 -9.68
CA GLY A 78 -0.97 10.66 -9.10
C GLY A 78 0.18 11.60 -9.44
N TRP A 79 -0.14 12.85 -9.78
CA TRP A 79 0.84 13.89 -10.05
C TRP A 79 0.60 15.12 -9.18
N HIS A 80 1.58 15.48 -8.34
CA HIS A 80 1.55 16.71 -7.57
C HIS A 80 2.57 17.72 -8.13
N PRO A 81 2.13 18.72 -8.93
CA PRO A 81 3.04 19.61 -9.65
C PRO A 81 3.86 20.50 -8.73
N GLU A 82 3.31 20.96 -7.60
CA GLU A 82 3.99 21.89 -6.70
C GLU A 82 5.21 21.27 -6.02
N SER A 83 5.08 20.02 -5.54
CA SER A 83 6.20 19.28 -4.93
C SER A 83 6.99 18.43 -5.93
N ARG A 84 6.52 18.36 -7.19
CA ARG A 84 7.03 17.46 -8.24
C ARG A 84 7.08 16.00 -7.79
N THR A 85 6.03 15.58 -7.09
CA THR A 85 5.89 14.21 -6.57
C THR A 85 4.95 13.41 -7.47
N ALA A 86 5.37 12.21 -7.85
CA ALA A 86 4.51 11.21 -8.45
C ALA A 86 4.14 10.13 -7.44
N TYR A 87 2.86 9.74 -7.43
CA TYR A 87 2.33 8.63 -6.64
C TYR A 87 1.96 7.50 -7.60
N VAL A 88 2.57 6.34 -7.43
CA VAL A 88 2.33 5.19 -8.30
C VAL A 88 1.96 3.99 -7.43
N GLU A 89 0.84 3.36 -7.75
CA GLU A 89 0.40 2.14 -7.07
C GLU A 89 0.64 0.94 -7.97
N LEU A 90 1.38 -0.06 -7.47
CA LEU A 90 1.69 -1.25 -8.25
C LEU A 90 0.42 -1.97 -8.69
N ALA A 91 -0.61 -2.02 -7.85
CA ALA A 91 -1.85 -2.71 -8.14
C ALA A 91 -2.61 -2.14 -9.36
N GLU A 92 -2.42 -0.86 -9.69
CA GLU A 92 -3.07 -0.21 -10.85
C GLU A 92 -2.62 -0.84 -12.19
N ALA A 93 -1.36 -1.26 -12.28
CA ALA A 93 -0.83 -1.96 -13.45
C ALA A 93 -0.78 -3.49 -13.24
N SER A 94 -0.34 -3.93 -12.06
CA SER A 94 0.06 -5.32 -11.82
C SER A 94 -0.63 -5.93 -10.60
N GLY A 95 -1.89 -5.54 -10.34
CA GLY A 95 -2.69 -5.96 -9.20
C GLY A 95 -3.32 -7.36 -9.33
N LEU A 96 -3.39 -8.06 -8.22
CA LEU A 96 -3.98 -9.40 -8.09
C LEU A 96 -5.50 -9.39 -8.28
N GLN A 97 -6.16 -8.29 -7.92
CA GLN A 97 -7.61 -8.13 -8.06
C GLN A 97 -8.07 -8.01 -9.52
N ALA A 98 -7.18 -7.56 -10.41
CA ALA A 98 -7.46 -7.48 -11.85
C ALA A 98 -7.46 -8.85 -12.55
N LEU A 99 -7.08 -9.93 -11.83
CA LEU A 99 -6.96 -11.27 -12.38
C LEU A 99 -8.00 -12.22 -11.77
N THR A 100 -8.60 -13.06 -12.62
CA THR A 100 -9.34 -14.22 -12.13
C THR A 100 -8.41 -15.20 -11.43
N ARG A 101 -8.95 -16.16 -10.67
CA ARG A 101 -8.13 -17.15 -9.97
C ARG A 101 -7.33 -18.02 -10.94
N GLU A 102 -7.89 -18.31 -12.11
CA GLU A 102 -7.30 -19.13 -13.17
C GLU A 102 -6.20 -18.39 -13.93
N GLU A 103 -6.25 -17.06 -13.97
CA GLU A 103 -5.25 -16.21 -14.62
C GLU A 103 -3.97 -16.03 -13.76
N ARG A 104 -4.04 -16.37 -12.47
CA ARG A 104 -2.92 -16.23 -11.54
C ARG A 104 -1.86 -17.28 -11.80
N THR A 105 -0.68 -16.83 -12.21
CA THR A 105 0.42 -17.72 -12.60
C THR A 105 1.66 -17.62 -11.69
N ALA A 106 1.91 -16.48 -11.03
CA ALA A 106 3.15 -16.11 -10.31
C ALA A 106 4.47 -16.22 -11.13
N LEU A 107 4.65 -17.31 -11.88
CA LEU A 107 5.77 -17.63 -12.76
C LEU A 107 5.93 -16.63 -13.90
N HIS A 108 4.82 -16.23 -14.53
CA HIS A 108 4.83 -15.47 -15.78
C HIS A 108 4.34 -14.02 -15.63
N SER A 109 3.84 -13.65 -14.46
CA SER A 109 3.33 -12.31 -14.24
C SER A 109 4.46 -11.27 -14.14
N THR A 110 4.25 -10.09 -14.72
CA THR A 110 5.29 -9.06 -14.93
C THR A 110 4.94 -7.73 -14.28
N THR A 111 5.96 -7.02 -13.79
CA THR A 111 5.87 -5.63 -13.29
C THR A 111 6.08 -4.58 -14.40
N HIS A 112 5.99 -4.96 -15.68
CA HIS A 112 6.29 -4.06 -16.79
C HIS A 112 5.48 -2.75 -16.77
N GLY A 113 4.16 -2.83 -16.56
CA GLY A 113 3.31 -1.64 -16.51
C GLY A 113 3.64 -0.68 -15.36
N LEU A 114 4.18 -1.17 -14.25
CA LEU A 114 4.69 -0.30 -13.19
C LEU A 114 5.85 0.57 -13.71
N GLY A 115 6.78 -0.03 -14.47
CA GLY A 115 7.89 0.73 -15.07
C GLY A 115 7.40 1.71 -16.15
N GLU A 116 6.33 1.39 -16.88
CA GLU A 116 5.66 2.33 -17.79
C GLU A 116 5.05 3.52 -17.03
N LEU A 117 4.40 3.29 -15.88
CA LEU A 117 3.90 4.38 -15.01
C LEU A 117 5.02 5.25 -14.44
N ILE A 118 6.13 4.63 -14.03
CA ILE A 118 7.31 5.37 -13.57
C ILE A 118 7.87 6.23 -14.70
N ARG A 119 7.90 5.72 -15.93
CA ARG A 119 8.32 6.49 -17.11
C ARG A 119 7.42 7.70 -17.36
N GLU A 120 6.10 7.54 -17.27
CA GLU A 120 5.13 8.65 -17.36
C GLU A 120 5.35 9.71 -16.27
N ALA A 121 5.67 9.28 -15.04
CA ALA A 121 6.04 10.18 -13.95
C ALA A 121 7.33 10.96 -14.25
N LEU A 122 8.37 10.28 -14.76
CA LEU A 122 9.63 10.92 -15.16
C LEU A 122 9.42 11.90 -16.32
N ASP A 123 8.58 11.56 -17.29
CA ASP A 123 8.23 12.42 -18.44
C ASP A 123 7.45 13.66 -18.00
N SER A 124 6.67 13.53 -16.93
CA SER A 124 6.01 14.67 -16.26
C SER A 124 6.95 15.52 -15.40
N GLY A 125 8.21 15.12 -15.27
CA GLY A 125 9.25 15.85 -14.54
C GLY A 125 9.26 15.58 -13.04
N ALA A 126 8.83 14.39 -12.61
CA ALA A 126 8.91 13.98 -11.20
C ALA A 126 10.35 14.06 -10.67
N GLN A 127 10.48 14.57 -9.44
CA GLN A 127 11.71 14.57 -8.66
C GLN A 127 11.60 13.67 -7.43
N ARG A 128 10.38 13.32 -7.04
CA ARG A 128 10.08 12.33 -6.01
C ARG A 128 9.08 11.33 -6.55
N LEU A 129 9.30 10.06 -6.25
CA LEU A 129 8.44 8.95 -6.60
C LEU A 129 8.09 8.21 -5.32
N LEU A 130 6.80 8.19 -4.99
CA LEU A 130 6.26 7.37 -3.92
C LEU A 130 5.53 6.19 -4.55
N VAL A 131 5.98 4.97 -4.23
CA VAL A 131 5.43 3.73 -4.78
C VAL A 131 4.72 2.95 -3.69
N THR A 132 3.47 2.56 -3.92
CA THR A 132 2.76 1.63 -3.04
C THR A 132 2.79 0.22 -3.62
N LEU A 133 3.22 -0.75 -2.82
CA LEU A 133 3.52 -2.12 -3.29
C LEU A 133 2.41 -3.12 -2.98
N GLY A 134 1.34 -2.69 -2.30
CA GLY A 134 0.19 -3.53 -1.98
C GLY A 134 -0.43 -4.26 -3.18
N GLY A 135 -1.04 -5.42 -2.93
CA GLY A 135 -1.94 -6.06 -3.90
C GLY A 135 -1.28 -6.68 -5.14
N SER A 136 0.04 -6.86 -5.18
CA SER A 136 0.74 -7.40 -6.37
C SER A 136 0.28 -8.79 -6.85
N ALA A 137 0.23 -8.99 -8.18
CA ALA A 137 0.07 -10.28 -8.85
C ALA A 137 1.40 -10.96 -9.22
N THR A 138 2.52 -10.27 -9.03
CA THR A 138 3.83 -10.57 -9.64
C THR A 138 4.80 -11.24 -8.67
N ASN A 139 5.73 -12.03 -9.20
CA ASN A 139 6.86 -12.59 -8.44
C ASN A 139 8.16 -12.56 -9.28
N ASP A 140 8.37 -11.46 -9.99
CA ASP A 140 9.44 -11.26 -10.96
C ASP A 140 10.61 -10.42 -10.44
N GLY A 141 10.66 -10.13 -9.14
CA GLY A 141 11.75 -9.34 -8.55
C GLY A 141 11.84 -7.90 -9.06
N GLY A 142 10.78 -7.37 -9.69
CA GLY A 142 10.82 -6.05 -10.35
C GLY A 142 11.50 -6.07 -11.73
N ALA A 143 11.80 -7.25 -12.29
CA ALA A 143 12.47 -7.39 -13.58
C ALA A 143 11.67 -6.74 -14.72
N GLY A 144 10.35 -6.92 -14.75
CA GLY A 144 9.49 -6.28 -15.74
C GLY A 144 9.60 -4.76 -15.72
N MET A 145 9.57 -4.16 -14.52
CA MET A 145 9.75 -2.72 -14.32
C MET A 145 11.11 -2.25 -14.85
N LEU A 146 12.20 -2.95 -14.54
CA LEU A 146 13.55 -2.59 -15.01
C LEU A 146 13.65 -2.62 -16.55
N VAL A 147 13.09 -3.65 -17.19
CA VAL A 147 13.02 -3.72 -18.66
C VAL A 147 12.22 -2.54 -19.21
N ALA A 148 11.09 -2.21 -18.60
CA ALA A 148 10.26 -1.06 -18.97
C ALA A 148 10.92 0.29 -18.62
N LEU A 149 12.08 0.30 -17.96
CA LEU A 149 12.90 1.49 -17.70
C LEU A 149 14.24 1.47 -18.46
N GLY A 150 14.45 0.47 -19.32
CA GLY A 150 15.58 0.42 -20.26
C GLY A 150 16.70 -0.57 -19.91
N ALA A 151 16.58 -1.33 -18.82
CA ALA A 151 17.49 -2.43 -18.56
C ALA A 151 17.30 -3.58 -19.58
N ARG A 152 18.35 -4.37 -19.77
CA ARG A 152 18.31 -5.60 -20.59
C ARG A 152 18.69 -6.79 -19.74
N LEU A 153 17.77 -7.74 -19.63
CA LEU A 153 17.99 -9.03 -18.99
C LEU A 153 18.14 -10.08 -20.10
N LEU A 154 19.34 -10.62 -20.25
CA LEU A 154 19.70 -11.48 -21.39
C LEU A 154 20.07 -12.89 -20.95
N ASP A 155 19.70 -13.88 -21.75
CA ASP A 155 20.15 -15.27 -21.60
C ASP A 155 21.60 -15.47 -22.08
N ALA A 156 22.10 -16.70 -21.95
CA ALA A 156 23.46 -17.06 -22.35
C ALA A 156 23.71 -16.97 -23.87
N GLN A 157 22.68 -16.79 -24.69
CA GLN A 157 22.77 -16.54 -26.13
C GLN A 157 22.65 -15.05 -26.47
N GLY A 158 22.53 -14.17 -25.47
CA GLY A 158 22.36 -12.73 -25.63
C GLY A 158 20.95 -12.32 -26.07
N LYS A 159 19.95 -13.19 -25.92
CA LYS A 159 18.55 -12.86 -26.23
C LYS A 159 17.83 -12.32 -24.99
N PRO A 160 16.90 -11.36 -25.14
CA PRO A 160 16.05 -10.91 -24.04
C PRO A 160 15.27 -12.07 -23.42
N LEU A 161 15.22 -12.11 -22.09
CA LEU A 161 14.37 -13.04 -21.36
C LEU A 161 12.88 -12.73 -21.59
N PRO A 162 12.01 -13.76 -21.63
CA PRO A 162 10.57 -13.53 -21.57
C PRO A 162 10.16 -12.93 -20.20
N PRO A 163 8.98 -12.29 -20.11
CA PRO A 163 8.49 -11.75 -18.84
C PRO A 163 8.26 -12.82 -17.75
N GLY A 164 8.32 -12.38 -16.49
CA GLY A 164 7.98 -13.19 -15.31
C GLY A 164 9.18 -13.73 -14.54
N GLY A 165 8.93 -14.10 -13.28
CA GLY A 165 9.97 -14.55 -12.34
C GLY A 165 10.63 -15.88 -12.72
N ALA A 166 9.90 -16.80 -13.36
CA ALA A 166 10.46 -18.09 -13.78
C ALA A 166 11.59 -17.92 -14.81
N ALA A 167 11.51 -16.89 -15.66
CA ALA A 167 12.52 -16.65 -16.67
C ALA A 167 13.89 -16.26 -16.07
N LEU A 168 13.90 -15.73 -14.85
CA LEU A 168 15.11 -15.25 -14.18
C LEU A 168 16.14 -16.36 -13.95
N GLN A 169 15.73 -17.63 -13.87
CA GLN A 169 16.66 -18.77 -13.77
C GLN A 169 17.62 -18.87 -14.97
N HIS A 170 17.27 -18.25 -16.10
CA HIS A 170 18.05 -18.27 -17.35
C HIS A 170 18.86 -16.98 -17.57
N LEU A 171 18.83 -16.04 -16.62
CA LEU A 171 19.61 -14.82 -16.72
C LEU A 171 21.10 -15.16 -16.80
N ALA A 172 21.79 -14.61 -17.78
CA ALA A 172 23.24 -14.73 -17.90
C ALA A 172 23.93 -13.37 -17.89
N HIS A 173 23.24 -12.32 -18.36
CA HIS A 173 23.77 -10.97 -18.37
C HIS A 173 22.68 -9.95 -18.01
N LEU A 174 22.96 -9.16 -16.98
CA LEU A 174 22.17 -8.01 -16.57
C LEU A 174 22.90 -6.74 -17.02
N ASP A 175 22.29 -6.03 -17.97
CA ASP A 175 22.84 -4.80 -18.52
C ASP A 175 21.94 -3.61 -18.15
N LEU A 176 22.52 -2.69 -17.37
CA LEU A 176 21.87 -1.48 -16.87
C LEU A 176 22.26 -0.22 -17.67
N SER A 177 23.07 -0.34 -18.73
CA SER A 177 23.55 0.83 -19.48
C SER A 177 22.45 1.60 -20.21
N GLY A 178 21.31 0.96 -20.47
CA GLY A 178 20.13 1.57 -21.07
C GLY A 178 19.10 2.10 -20.07
N LEU A 179 19.34 1.95 -18.77
CA LEU A 179 18.42 2.40 -17.74
C LEU A 179 18.22 3.92 -17.82
N ASP A 180 16.98 4.38 -17.65
CA ASP A 180 16.63 5.80 -17.76
C ASP A 180 17.52 6.66 -16.83
N PRO A 181 18.32 7.59 -17.37
CA PRO A 181 19.31 8.31 -16.58
C PRO A 181 18.68 9.19 -15.49
N ARG A 182 17.41 9.58 -15.63
CA ARG A 182 16.69 10.39 -14.64
C ARG A 182 16.48 9.64 -13.32
N LEU A 183 16.56 8.30 -13.33
CA LEU A 183 16.46 7.48 -12.13
C LEU A 183 17.63 7.69 -11.16
N ALA A 184 18.77 8.21 -11.63
CA ALA A 184 19.91 8.51 -10.76
C ALA A 184 19.65 9.72 -9.84
N ASP A 185 18.76 10.63 -10.24
CA ASP A 185 18.52 11.91 -9.56
C ASP A 185 17.17 11.96 -8.83
N ILE A 186 16.27 11.00 -9.08
CA ILE A 186 14.94 10.96 -8.47
C ILE A 186 15.01 10.37 -7.05
N GLU A 187 14.30 10.99 -6.11
CA GLU A 187 14.11 10.41 -4.78
C GLU A 187 12.99 9.37 -4.83
N VAL A 188 13.28 8.14 -4.42
CA VAL A 188 12.30 7.04 -4.43
C VAL A 188 12.02 6.58 -3.02
N GLU A 189 10.74 6.49 -2.67
CA GLU A 189 10.28 5.82 -1.46
C GLU A 189 9.21 4.77 -1.84
N ALA A 190 9.25 3.63 -1.18
CA ALA A 190 8.22 2.59 -1.34
C ALA A 190 7.57 2.23 0.00
N ALA A 191 6.24 2.17 -0.01
CA ALA A 191 5.43 1.72 1.11
C ALA A 191 5.52 0.20 1.26
N VAL A 192 6.02 -0.25 2.40
CA VAL A 192 6.25 -1.66 2.73
C VAL A 192 5.84 -1.95 4.17
N ASP A 193 4.83 -2.80 4.34
CA ASP A 193 4.27 -3.16 5.66
C ASP A 193 4.66 -4.55 6.15
N VAL A 194 5.63 -5.17 5.47
CA VAL A 194 6.14 -6.50 5.79
C VAL A 194 7.66 -6.47 5.93
N ASP A 195 8.21 -7.28 6.82
CA ASP A 195 9.67 -7.36 7.04
C ASP A 195 10.33 -8.50 6.25
N ASN A 196 9.55 -9.26 5.47
CA ASN A 196 10.00 -10.41 4.69
C ASN A 196 11.21 -10.05 3.79
N PRO A 197 12.32 -10.80 3.87
CA PRO A 197 13.45 -10.64 2.94
C PRO A 197 13.08 -11.15 1.55
N LEU A 198 13.99 -11.00 0.58
CA LEU A 198 13.75 -11.48 -0.78
C LEU A 198 13.54 -13.01 -0.84
N LEU A 199 14.36 -13.76 -0.10
CA LEU A 199 14.54 -15.21 -0.28
C LEU A 199 14.25 -16.04 0.98
N GLY A 200 14.14 -17.35 0.79
CA GLY A 200 14.08 -18.36 1.85
C GLY A 200 12.68 -18.60 2.41
N GLU A 201 12.59 -19.25 3.57
CA GLU A 201 11.30 -19.69 4.16
C GLU A 201 10.37 -18.52 4.49
N ARG A 202 10.93 -17.33 4.76
CA ARG A 202 10.20 -16.08 4.96
C ARG A 202 10.25 -15.17 3.72
N GLY A 203 10.74 -15.65 2.59
CA GLY A 203 10.98 -14.89 1.38
C GLY A 203 9.72 -14.56 0.58
N ALA A 204 9.90 -13.79 -0.49
CA ALA A 204 8.82 -13.35 -1.37
C ALA A 204 7.97 -14.51 -1.91
N SER A 205 8.65 -15.50 -2.49
CA SER A 205 8.02 -16.66 -3.12
C SER A 205 7.32 -17.55 -2.11
N ALA A 206 7.95 -17.82 -0.96
CA ALA A 206 7.41 -18.70 0.07
C ALA A 206 6.14 -18.16 0.72
N ILE A 207 6.14 -16.87 1.07
CA ILE A 207 5.06 -16.25 1.84
C ILE A 207 3.94 -15.74 0.94
N PHE A 208 4.27 -15.12 -0.20
CA PHE A 208 3.29 -14.45 -1.04
C PHE A 208 3.02 -15.14 -2.38
N GLY A 209 3.86 -16.10 -2.79
CA GLY A 209 3.67 -16.87 -4.03
C GLY A 209 2.35 -17.66 -4.07
N PRO A 210 1.94 -18.38 -2.99
CA PRO A 210 0.73 -19.22 -3.04
C PRO A 210 -0.56 -18.48 -3.39
N GLN A 211 -0.78 -17.28 -2.85
CA GLN A 211 -1.96 -16.46 -3.17
C GLN A 211 -1.95 -15.92 -4.62
N LYS A 212 -0.76 -15.86 -5.24
CA LYS A 212 -0.52 -15.45 -6.63
C LYS A 212 -0.54 -16.62 -7.62
N GLY A 213 -0.86 -17.83 -7.16
CA GLY A 213 -1.01 -19.03 -7.99
C GLY A 213 0.19 -19.99 -7.97
N ALA A 214 1.22 -19.76 -7.16
CA ALA A 214 2.38 -20.66 -7.09
C ALA A 214 2.04 -21.95 -6.33
N SER A 215 2.30 -23.11 -6.94
CA SER A 215 2.36 -24.39 -6.23
C SER A 215 3.63 -24.49 -5.38
N PRO A 216 3.76 -25.47 -4.46
CA PRO A 216 5.00 -25.66 -3.71
C PRO A 216 6.25 -25.85 -4.58
N ALA A 217 6.12 -26.47 -5.75
CA ALA A 217 7.22 -26.61 -6.70
C ALA A 217 7.58 -25.26 -7.37
N ASP A 218 6.56 -24.46 -7.70
CA ASP A 218 6.75 -23.12 -8.27
C ASP A 218 7.42 -22.18 -7.26
N VAL A 219 7.06 -22.29 -5.98
CA VAL A 219 7.71 -21.54 -4.89
C VAL A 219 9.21 -21.80 -4.86
N ALA A 220 9.63 -23.08 -4.86
CA ALA A 220 11.03 -23.44 -4.85
C ALA A 220 11.77 -22.96 -6.11
N HIS A 221 11.12 -23.05 -7.27
CA HIS A 221 11.66 -22.54 -8.54
C HIS A 221 11.82 -21.01 -8.49
N LEU A 222 10.79 -20.27 -8.09
CA LEU A 222 10.81 -18.82 -8.01
C LEU A 222 11.85 -18.31 -7.00
N ASP A 223 11.98 -18.96 -5.84
CA ASP A 223 13.01 -18.61 -4.84
C ASP A 223 14.43 -18.78 -5.42
N ALA A 224 14.70 -19.90 -6.10
CA ALA A 224 15.98 -20.11 -6.78
C ALA A 224 16.22 -19.09 -7.91
N ALA A 225 15.19 -18.76 -8.69
CA ALA A 225 15.27 -17.79 -9.77
C ALA A 225 15.52 -16.36 -9.26
N LEU A 226 14.88 -15.95 -8.16
CA LEU A 226 15.13 -14.68 -7.49
C LEU A 226 16.53 -14.63 -6.87
N CYS A 227 17.01 -15.74 -6.30
CA CYS A 227 18.38 -15.82 -5.78
C CYS A 227 19.40 -15.59 -6.91
N HIS A 228 19.22 -16.26 -8.04
CA HIS A 228 20.05 -16.09 -9.23
C HIS A 228 20.01 -14.66 -9.78
N PHE A 229 18.83 -14.03 -9.78
CA PHE A 229 18.69 -12.61 -10.15
C PHE A 229 19.44 -11.68 -9.20
N ALA A 230 19.34 -11.91 -7.88
CA ALA A 230 20.03 -11.13 -6.87
C ALA A 230 21.56 -11.27 -6.97
N ASP A 231 22.07 -12.46 -7.31
CA ASP A 231 23.50 -12.69 -7.56
C ASP A 231 24.02 -11.84 -8.72
N HIS A 232 23.28 -11.80 -9.84
CA HIS A 232 23.63 -10.94 -10.98
C HIS A 232 23.54 -9.45 -10.64
N ALA A 233 22.51 -9.03 -9.89
CA ALA A 233 22.38 -7.65 -9.44
C ALA A 233 23.57 -7.22 -8.56
N SER A 234 23.96 -8.07 -7.60
CA SER A 234 25.07 -7.83 -6.70
C SER A 234 26.42 -7.74 -7.42
N GLN A 235 26.64 -8.58 -8.43
CA GLN A 235 27.85 -8.50 -9.25
C GLN A 235 27.95 -7.21 -10.06
N VAL A 236 26.83 -6.72 -10.61
CA VAL A 236 26.80 -5.51 -11.45
C VAL A 236 26.91 -4.23 -10.61
N LEU A 237 26.26 -4.21 -9.44
CA LEU A 237 26.16 -3.00 -8.61
C LEU A 237 27.17 -2.96 -7.46
N ASN A 238 27.82 -4.09 -7.15
CA ASN A 238 28.72 -4.26 -6.01
C ASN A 238 28.04 -3.95 -4.65
N GLU A 239 26.75 -4.27 -4.55
CA GLU A 239 25.91 -4.10 -3.36
C GLU A 239 24.89 -5.26 -3.28
N ASP A 240 24.56 -5.73 -2.09
CA ASP A 240 23.59 -6.81 -1.90
C ASP A 240 22.55 -6.44 -0.85
N HIS A 241 21.30 -6.29 -1.30
CA HIS A 241 20.16 -5.90 -0.46
C HIS A 241 19.20 -7.05 -0.20
N ARG A 242 19.49 -8.30 -0.61
CA ARG A 242 18.50 -9.40 -0.58
C ARG A 242 17.97 -9.76 0.81
N GLU A 243 18.75 -9.49 1.85
CA GLU A 243 18.42 -9.76 3.26
C GLU A 243 17.81 -8.56 3.98
N GLN A 244 17.75 -7.38 3.33
CA GLN A 244 17.16 -6.19 3.94
C GLN A 244 15.67 -6.42 4.21
N PRO A 245 15.16 -6.05 5.40
CA PRO A 245 13.75 -6.17 5.72
C PRO A 245 12.84 -5.49 4.68
N GLY A 246 11.81 -6.21 4.24
CA GLY A 246 10.83 -5.71 3.28
C GLY A 246 11.21 -5.86 1.82
N THR A 247 12.39 -6.39 1.51
CA THR A 247 12.81 -6.63 0.12
C THR A 247 12.01 -7.72 -0.59
N GLY A 248 11.36 -8.61 0.15
CA GLY A 248 10.42 -9.59 -0.38
C GLY A 248 9.05 -9.02 -0.75
N ALA A 249 8.77 -7.76 -0.40
CA ALA A 249 7.50 -7.11 -0.69
C ALA A 249 7.19 -7.14 -2.19
N ALA A 250 5.92 -7.40 -2.49
CA ALA A 250 5.40 -7.48 -3.85
C ALA A 250 6.20 -8.38 -4.82
N GLY A 251 6.63 -9.55 -4.34
CA GLY A 251 7.31 -10.51 -5.20
C GLY A 251 8.74 -10.12 -5.55
N GLY A 252 9.39 -9.36 -4.65
CA GLY A 252 10.74 -8.84 -4.83
C GLY A 252 10.80 -7.43 -5.42
N MET A 253 9.68 -6.71 -5.54
CA MET A 253 9.71 -5.30 -5.93
C MET A 253 10.40 -4.43 -4.86
N GLY A 254 10.26 -4.77 -3.58
CA GLY A 254 11.02 -4.10 -2.52
C GLY A 254 12.54 -4.19 -2.74
N PHE A 255 13.03 -5.37 -3.12
CA PHE A 255 14.42 -5.57 -3.54
C PHE A 255 14.80 -4.67 -4.72
N ALA A 256 13.97 -4.60 -5.75
CA ALA A 256 14.27 -3.76 -6.91
C ALA A 256 14.29 -2.26 -6.61
N VAL A 257 13.38 -1.78 -5.75
CA VAL A 257 13.40 -0.37 -5.27
C VAL A 257 14.70 -0.09 -4.54
N ALA A 258 15.07 -0.93 -3.57
CA ALA A 258 16.29 -0.73 -2.78
C ALA A 258 17.56 -0.80 -3.64
N THR A 259 17.61 -1.75 -4.57
CA THR A 259 18.82 -2.10 -5.33
C THR A 259 19.03 -1.22 -6.56
N PHE A 260 18.01 -1.07 -7.40
CA PHE A 260 18.16 -0.41 -8.70
C PHE A 260 17.71 1.03 -8.70
N LEU A 261 16.68 1.36 -7.90
CA LEU A 261 16.18 2.73 -7.78
C LEU A 261 16.81 3.48 -6.60
N ARG A 262 17.64 2.81 -5.80
CA ARG A 262 18.25 3.34 -4.56
C ARG A 262 17.22 3.96 -3.63
N GLY A 263 16.01 3.40 -3.66
CA GLY A 263 14.87 3.92 -2.93
C GLY A 263 14.84 3.43 -1.49
N ARG A 264 14.13 4.17 -0.63
CA ARG A 264 13.93 3.82 0.77
C ARG A 264 12.64 3.01 0.93
N LEU A 265 12.73 1.88 1.61
CA LEU A 265 11.56 1.12 2.05
C LEU A 265 11.10 1.71 3.38
N ARG A 266 9.84 2.13 3.47
CA ARG A 266 9.26 2.79 4.64
C ARG A 266 7.91 2.17 4.98
N PRO A 267 7.50 2.14 6.26
CA PRO A 267 6.13 1.78 6.62
C PRO A 267 5.13 2.67 5.87
N GLY A 268 4.15 2.07 5.20
CA GLY A 268 3.31 2.84 4.28
C GLY A 268 2.40 3.84 4.99
N ILE A 269 1.87 3.48 6.16
CA ILE A 269 1.10 4.41 6.99
C ILE A 269 1.90 5.65 7.39
N GLU A 270 3.19 5.53 7.72
CA GLU A 270 4.03 6.68 8.06
C GLU A 270 4.22 7.59 6.85
N MET A 271 4.53 7.00 5.70
CA MET A 271 4.67 7.72 4.43
C MET A 271 3.38 8.48 4.06
N ILE A 272 2.22 7.83 4.16
CA ILE A 272 0.94 8.43 3.79
C ILE A 272 0.55 9.53 4.79
N MET A 273 0.77 9.35 6.09
CA MET A 273 0.53 10.40 7.09
C MET A 273 1.40 11.64 6.87
N GLU A 274 2.65 11.48 6.46
CA GLU A 274 3.53 12.60 6.08
C GLU A 274 2.98 13.37 4.88
N GLN A 275 2.58 12.66 3.82
CA GLN A 275 1.97 13.29 2.65
C GLN A 275 0.66 14.00 3.00
N ALA A 276 -0.12 13.44 3.93
CA ALA A 276 -1.37 14.01 4.41
C ALA A 276 -1.20 15.20 5.37
N ASN A 277 0.03 15.59 5.72
CA ASN A 277 0.31 16.63 6.73
C ASN A 277 -0.34 16.33 8.09
N MET A 278 -0.28 15.06 8.51
CA MET A 278 -0.95 14.57 9.71
C MET A 278 -0.53 15.34 10.98
N GLU A 279 0.74 15.72 11.09
CA GLU A 279 1.24 16.46 12.24
C GLU A 279 0.51 17.80 12.44
N GLN A 280 0.31 18.57 11.35
CA GLN A 280 -0.39 19.85 11.41
C GLN A 280 -1.89 19.68 11.66
N ARG A 281 -2.48 18.58 11.21
CA ARG A 281 -3.90 18.24 11.45
C ARG A 281 -4.14 17.87 12.90
N LEU A 282 -3.31 16.98 13.45
CA LEU A 282 -3.35 16.56 14.86
C LEU A 282 -3.18 17.75 15.82
N ALA A 283 -2.36 18.74 15.46
CA ALA A 283 -2.18 19.94 16.28
C ALA A 283 -3.47 20.77 16.47
N LYS A 284 -4.50 20.55 15.65
CA LYS A 284 -5.78 21.27 15.69
C LYS A 284 -6.95 20.40 16.19
N ALA A 285 -6.72 19.10 16.36
CA ALA A 285 -7.75 18.12 16.68
C ALA A 285 -7.95 18.01 18.20
N ASP A 286 -9.21 17.95 18.63
CA ASP A 286 -9.58 17.61 20.01
C ASP A 286 -9.80 16.10 20.17
N LEU A 287 -10.14 15.42 19.08
CA LEU A 287 -10.43 14.00 19.01
C LEU A 287 -10.09 13.47 17.61
N VAL A 288 -9.58 12.24 17.55
CA VAL A 288 -9.44 11.49 16.29
C VAL A 288 -10.43 10.33 16.26
N ILE A 289 -11.13 10.17 15.14
CA ILE A 289 -11.83 8.93 14.79
C ILE A 289 -11.16 8.32 13.57
N THR A 290 -10.74 7.07 13.71
CA THR A 290 -10.17 6.24 12.64
C THR A 290 -10.91 4.91 12.59
N GLY A 291 -10.52 4.02 11.67
CA GLY A 291 -11.18 2.75 11.50
C GLY A 291 -10.65 1.96 10.33
N GLU A 292 -10.96 0.67 10.31
CA GLU A 292 -10.66 -0.27 9.23
C GLU A 292 -11.66 -1.43 9.26
N GLY A 293 -11.65 -2.29 8.23
CA GLY A 293 -12.55 -3.45 8.15
C GLY A 293 -12.40 -4.45 9.31
N GLN A 294 -11.17 -4.68 9.80
CA GLN A 294 -10.91 -5.57 10.94
C GLN A 294 -9.76 -5.04 11.80
N LEU A 295 -10.04 -4.88 13.10
CA LEU A 295 -9.00 -4.66 14.11
C LEU A 295 -8.62 -6.00 14.76
N ASP A 296 -7.34 -6.39 14.70
CA ASP A 296 -6.80 -7.66 15.24
C ASP A 296 -5.48 -7.44 16.00
N GLY A 297 -5.08 -8.45 16.79
CA GLY A 297 -3.85 -8.39 17.59
C GLY A 297 -2.58 -8.90 16.90
N GLN A 298 -2.67 -9.40 15.66
CA GLN A 298 -1.54 -10.08 14.99
C GLN A 298 -0.68 -9.14 14.14
N SER A 299 -1.18 -7.97 13.75
CA SER A 299 -0.42 -7.01 12.93
C SER A 299 -0.64 -5.57 13.40
N LEU A 300 -0.18 -5.25 14.61
CA LEU A 300 -0.21 -3.88 15.13
C LEU A 300 0.82 -2.97 14.44
N SER A 301 1.87 -3.54 13.82
CA SER A 301 2.84 -2.79 13.03
C SER A 301 2.33 -2.58 11.59
N GLY A 302 2.33 -1.33 11.13
CA GLY A 302 2.04 -0.98 9.73
C GLY A 302 0.59 -0.60 9.42
N LYS A 303 -0.38 -1.01 10.25
CA LYS A 303 -1.80 -0.69 10.01
C LYS A 303 -2.19 0.75 10.29
N THR A 304 -3.16 1.25 9.54
CA THR A 304 -3.69 2.61 9.62
C THR A 304 -4.13 3.03 11.02
N PRO A 305 -5.03 2.31 11.74
CA PRO A 305 -5.51 2.77 13.05
C PRO A 305 -4.40 2.89 14.10
N ILE A 306 -3.41 1.99 14.04
CA ILE A 306 -2.29 1.99 14.99
C ILE A 306 -1.28 3.09 14.68
N GLY A 307 -0.95 3.31 13.40
CA GLY A 307 -0.10 4.42 12.99
C GLY A 307 -0.68 5.77 13.41
N VAL A 308 -1.97 5.98 13.16
CA VAL A 308 -2.73 7.16 13.60
C VAL A 308 -2.69 7.31 15.12
N SER A 309 -2.97 6.24 15.85
CA SER A 309 -2.99 6.22 17.31
C SER A 309 -1.65 6.63 17.92
N ARG A 310 -0.54 6.11 17.39
CA ARG A 310 0.82 6.45 17.82
C ARG A 310 1.13 7.93 17.54
N ALA A 311 0.79 8.42 16.35
CA ALA A 311 0.99 9.82 15.99
C ALA A 311 0.17 10.78 16.87
N ALA A 312 -1.09 10.45 17.14
CA ALA A 312 -1.97 11.24 18.00
C ALA A 312 -1.54 11.21 19.48
N SER A 313 -1.04 10.08 19.96
CA SER A 313 -0.53 9.93 21.33
C SER A 313 0.62 10.88 21.64
N ALA A 314 1.51 11.11 20.66
CA ALA A 314 2.60 12.07 20.78
C ALA A 314 2.11 13.53 20.98
N ARG A 315 0.85 13.81 20.65
CA ARG A 315 0.18 15.10 20.84
C ARG A 315 -0.89 15.07 21.95
N HIS A 316 -1.02 13.95 22.67
CA HIS A 316 -2.05 13.72 23.68
C HIS A 316 -3.49 13.89 23.16
N VAL A 317 -3.72 13.62 21.87
CA VAL A 317 -5.06 13.66 21.26
C VAL A 317 -5.68 12.27 21.40
N PRO A 318 -6.88 12.12 22.00
CA PRO A 318 -7.53 10.82 22.15
C PRO A 318 -7.93 10.24 20.78
N VAL A 319 -7.84 8.92 20.64
CA VAL A 319 -8.15 8.20 19.39
C VAL A 319 -9.21 7.14 19.63
N ILE A 320 -10.23 7.16 18.79
CA ILE A 320 -11.31 6.18 18.79
C ILE A 320 -11.30 5.41 17.48
N VAL A 321 -11.29 4.09 17.56
CA VAL A 321 -11.31 3.20 16.40
C VAL A 321 -12.72 2.66 16.19
N LEU A 322 -13.25 2.81 14.99
CA LEU A 322 -14.48 2.14 14.54
C LEU A 322 -14.09 0.99 13.61
N ALA A 323 -14.16 -0.25 14.07
CA ALA A 323 -13.77 -1.41 13.28
C ALA A 323 -14.98 -2.13 12.70
N GLY A 324 -14.91 -2.58 11.45
CA GLY A 324 -15.96 -3.42 10.85
C GLY A 324 -16.23 -4.65 11.71
N ARG A 325 -15.16 -5.31 12.16
CA ARG A 325 -15.19 -6.34 13.21
C ARG A 325 -13.98 -6.30 14.12
N MET A 326 -14.15 -6.84 15.32
CA MET A 326 -13.09 -7.00 16.33
C MET A 326 -12.62 -8.45 16.35
N ALA A 327 -11.36 -8.69 16.01
CA ALA A 327 -10.76 -10.03 16.01
C ALA A 327 -10.05 -10.32 17.35
N PRO A 328 -9.70 -11.59 17.64
CA PRO A 328 -8.96 -11.95 18.84
C PRO A 328 -7.69 -11.10 19.01
N GLY A 329 -7.47 -10.62 20.24
CA GLY A 329 -6.28 -9.84 20.60
C GLY A 329 -6.33 -8.34 20.24
N TRP A 330 -7.44 -7.84 19.70
CA TRP A 330 -7.59 -6.41 19.35
C TRP A 330 -7.26 -5.46 20.52
N GLN A 331 -7.42 -5.89 21.78
CA GLN A 331 -7.16 -5.07 22.97
C GLN A 331 -5.72 -4.59 23.06
N ALA A 332 -4.79 -5.25 22.36
CA ALA A 332 -3.41 -4.79 22.26
C ALA A 332 -3.31 -3.38 21.64
N ALA A 333 -4.26 -2.97 20.81
CA ALA A 333 -4.34 -1.61 20.27
C ALA A 333 -4.44 -0.53 21.37
N LEU A 334 -5.01 -0.85 22.54
CA LEU A 334 -5.08 0.09 23.68
C LEU A 334 -3.68 0.44 24.21
N GLN A 335 -2.73 -0.50 24.12
CA GLN A 335 -1.33 -0.26 24.51
C GLN A 335 -0.58 0.60 23.48
N GLU A 336 -1.15 0.74 22.28
CA GLU A 336 -0.61 1.56 21.19
C GLU A 336 -1.26 2.96 21.13
N GLY A 337 -1.97 3.34 22.20
CA GLY A 337 -2.56 4.68 22.35
C GLY A 337 -4.03 4.81 21.98
N VAL A 338 -4.68 3.71 21.54
CA VAL A 338 -6.11 3.74 21.22
C VAL A 338 -6.88 3.97 22.51
N SER A 339 -7.67 5.04 22.57
CA SER A 339 -8.44 5.42 23.76
C SER A 339 -9.70 4.55 23.90
N ALA A 340 -10.35 4.22 22.79
CA ALA A 340 -11.48 3.28 22.75
C ALA A 340 -11.61 2.65 21.35
N ALA A 341 -12.21 1.46 21.27
CA ALA A 341 -12.50 0.80 20.00
C ALA A 341 -13.90 0.18 20.02
N PHE A 342 -14.61 0.27 18.90
CA PHE A 342 -15.99 -0.20 18.76
C PHE A 342 -16.16 -0.99 17.47
N ALA A 343 -16.92 -2.10 17.54
CA ALA A 343 -17.43 -2.76 16.35
C ALA A 343 -18.60 -1.96 15.75
N LEU A 344 -18.78 -2.05 14.43
CA LEU A 344 -19.90 -1.38 13.76
C LEU A 344 -21.25 -2.02 14.09
N ALA A 345 -21.35 -3.34 13.95
CA ALA A 345 -22.60 -4.08 14.10
C ALA A 345 -23.33 -3.78 15.42
N ASP A 346 -24.63 -3.53 15.33
CA ASP A 346 -25.56 -3.27 16.43
C ASP A 346 -26.21 -4.55 16.99
N GLY A 347 -26.06 -5.68 16.27
CA GLY A 347 -26.49 -7.01 16.68
C GLY A 347 -25.89 -8.09 15.78
N PRO A 348 -26.33 -9.36 15.93
CA PRO A 348 -25.98 -10.42 14.99
C PRO A 348 -26.46 -10.06 13.57
N MET A 349 -25.53 -10.09 12.61
CA MET A 349 -25.76 -9.70 11.23
C MET A 349 -24.93 -10.63 10.33
N ASP A 350 -25.44 -10.94 9.14
CA ASP A 350 -24.64 -11.63 8.13
C ASP A 350 -23.61 -10.69 7.48
N LEU A 351 -22.62 -11.26 6.79
CA LEU A 351 -21.54 -10.45 6.22
C LEU A 351 -22.04 -9.56 5.09
N ASP A 352 -22.93 -10.05 4.22
CA ASP A 352 -23.41 -9.31 3.06
C ASP A 352 -24.25 -8.09 3.48
N GLU A 353 -25.08 -8.24 4.52
CA GLU A 353 -25.79 -7.14 5.15
C GLU A 353 -24.81 -6.15 5.79
N ALA A 354 -23.79 -6.62 6.51
CA ALA A 354 -22.79 -5.75 7.14
C ALA A 354 -21.98 -4.93 6.12
N LEU A 355 -21.60 -5.54 4.99
CA LEU A 355 -20.88 -4.87 3.91
C LEU A 355 -21.78 -3.82 3.24
N SER A 356 -23.02 -4.19 2.89
CA SER A 356 -23.95 -3.28 2.20
C SER A 356 -24.43 -2.11 3.07
N ARG A 357 -24.53 -2.30 4.40
CA ARG A 357 -24.93 -1.27 5.37
C ARG A 357 -23.74 -0.55 6.02
N CYS A 358 -22.50 -0.80 5.60
CA CYS A 358 -21.30 -0.31 6.29
C CYS A 358 -21.31 1.22 6.53
N ALA A 359 -21.76 2.02 5.55
CA ALA A 359 -21.83 3.48 5.68
C ALA A 359 -22.89 3.94 6.70
N GLU A 360 -24.05 3.29 6.71
CA GLU A 360 -25.11 3.53 7.70
C GLU A 360 -24.58 3.22 9.11
N LEU A 361 -24.00 2.03 9.28
CA LEU A 361 -23.46 1.59 10.57
C LEU A 361 -22.34 2.50 11.08
N LEU A 362 -21.46 2.99 10.20
CA LEU A 362 -20.43 3.97 10.56
C LEU A 362 -21.03 5.29 11.05
N SER A 363 -22.02 5.80 10.33
CA SER A 363 -22.70 7.05 10.66
C SER A 363 -23.40 6.93 12.02
N ASP A 364 -24.17 5.86 12.22
CA ASP A 364 -24.96 5.63 13.42
C ASP A 364 -24.07 5.36 14.64
N ARG A 365 -22.97 4.61 14.47
CA ARG A 365 -22.00 4.39 15.54
C ARG A 365 -21.30 5.69 15.93
N THR A 366 -20.93 6.51 14.95
CA THR A 366 -20.30 7.82 15.21
C THR A 366 -21.25 8.76 15.92
N GLU A 367 -22.52 8.83 15.50
CA GLU A 367 -23.54 9.65 16.15
C GLU A 367 -23.68 9.29 17.64
N ASN A 368 -23.87 8.01 17.95
CA ASN A 368 -24.00 7.54 19.33
C ASN A 368 -22.76 7.85 20.19
N LEU A 369 -21.58 7.68 19.61
CA LEU A 369 -20.32 7.98 20.28
C LEU A 369 -20.18 9.47 20.59
N VAL A 370 -20.43 10.34 19.61
CA VAL A 370 -20.35 11.79 19.80
C VAL A 370 -21.41 12.26 20.81
N ARG A 371 -22.64 11.70 20.79
CA ARG A 371 -23.66 11.97 21.81
C ARG A 371 -23.18 11.60 23.21
N ALA A 372 -22.52 10.47 23.38
CA ALA A 372 -21.98 10.04 24.67
C ALA A 372 -20.90 11.01 25.20
N ILE A 373 -20.03 11.51 24.32
CA ILE A 373 -18.99 12.49 24.68
C ILE A 373 -19.62 13.83 25.09
N TYR A 374 -20.62 14.31 24.36
CA TYR A 374 -21.32 15.55 24.72
C TYR A 374 -22.07 15.43 26.07
N ALA A 375 -22.68 14.27 26.33
CA ALA A 375 -23.37 14.03 27.58
C ALA A 375 -22.44 14.13 28.80
N THR A 376 -21.16 13.80 28.66
CA THR A 376 -20.18 13.88 29.75
C THR A 376 -19.52 15.25 29.90
N GLN A 377 -19.51 16.08 28.85
CA GLN A 377 -19.01 17.47 28.93
C GLN A 377 -19.99 18.43 29.63
N HIS A 378 -21.24 18.00 29.82
CA HIS A 378 -22.28 18.75 30.54
C HIS A 378 -22.58 18.19 31.95
N LEU A 379 -21.78 17.21 32.43
CA LEU A 379 -21.75 16.74 33.81
C LEU A 379 -20.65 17.47 34.58
#